data_AF-A0A8H4SK97-F1
#
_entry.id   AF-A0A8H4SK97-F1
#
_cell.length_a   1.000
_cell.length_b   1.000
_cell.length_c   1.000
_cell.angle_alpha   90.00
_cell.angle_beta   90.00
_cell.angle_gamma   90.00
#
_symmetry.space_group_name_H-M   'P 1'
#
loop_
_entity.id
_entity.type
_entity.pdbx_description
1 polymer ?
#
loop_
_entity_poly.entity_id
_entity_poly.type
_entity_poly.pdbx_seq_one_letter_code
_entity_poly.pdbx_strand_id
1 'polypeptide(L)'
;MTPLVDVYQNVLKHRQCSPRTIFHINWATSVCILLNAVANLKERWNNPGFLFGEIEEAERRCVDQLKTSDILLEKSSGIFDSQEIEAAHSILELRFNSIIVRIWGLGLLYASVLKVRSLEGGLKWEHEIESHEAIQISDQVRGSREDMVAGAAEPFAMALSQLGAKFPERLRTLLEMFIRCMDLRLAGTSFRPPLQHLALEVLTHCKNVVENNLVHLKCFGRLNSEFEKQLELFTICAQRFDSIVAAPWTSTDVAFANGCVYAVGSKIISGFCEVMKTAKENLSRRIVRQECQNEEERQAGVGLSPMYSDMSEGTFFASNTSTEAWNMWPYLGGFNPPPNPLELYDWIEGLNTDVDPGSVSFL
;
A
#
# COMPACT_ATOMS: atom_id res chain seq x y z
N MET A 1 10.90 23.09 -5.40
CA MET A 1 10.22 22.11 -6.29
C MET A 1 9.49 22.78 -7.46
N THR A 2 8.87 23.94 -7.27
CA THR A 2 8.14 24.72 -8.31
C THR A 2 8.90 24.92 -9.64
N PRO A 3 10.22 25.26 -9.66
CA PRO A 3 10.92 25.55 -10.91
C PRO A 3 11.00 24.37 -11.87
N LEU A 4 11.08 23.14 -11.35
CA LEU A 4 11.20 21.93 -12.17
C LEU A 4 9.87 21.58 -12.84
N VAL A 5 8.76 21.72 -12.11
CA VAL A 5 7.42 21.49 -12.65
C VAL A 5 7.11 22.52 -13.75
N ASP A 6 7.51 23.78 -13.56
CA ASP A 6 7.29 24.83 -14.57
C ASP A 6 8.05 24.56 -15.87
N VAL A 7 9.30 24.09 -15.79
CA VAL A 7 10.09 23.67 -16.96
C VAL A 7 9.41 22.52 -17.69
N TYR A 8 8.96 21.50 -16.95
CA TYR A 8 8.24 20.36 -17.53
C TYR A 8 6.93 20.75 -18.19
N GLN A 9 6.13 21.61 -17.55
CA GLN A 9 4.89 22.13 -18.12
C GLN A 9 5.17 22.97 -19.37
N ASN A 10 6.25 23.74 -19.39
CA ASN A 10 6.66 24.47 -20.59
C ASN A 10 7.05 23.53 -21.74
N VAL A 11 7.75 22.43 -21.48
CA VAL A 11 8.08 21.44 -22.51
C VAL A 11 6.81 20.80 -23.06
N LEU A 12 5.89 20.34 -22.20
CA LEU A 12 4.63 19.71 -22.63
C LEU A 12 3.71 20.67 -23.41
N LYS A 13 3.74 21.97 -23.09
CA LYS A 13 2.92 22.99 -23.77
C LYS A 13 3.44 23.37 -25.15
N HIS A 14 4.76 23.44 -25.33
CA HIS A 14 5.36 24.05 -26.52
C HIS A 14 5.99 23.04 -27.48
N ARG A 15 6.12 21.77 -27.10
CA ARG A 15 6.68 20.72 -27.96
C ARG A 15 5.75 19.54 -28.10
N GLN A 16 5.69 19.00 -29.30
CA GLN A 16 5.10 17.68 -29.52
C GLN A 16 6.03 16.63 -28.92
N CYS A 17 5.53 15.91 -27.91
CA CYS A 17 6.30 14.97 -27.12
C CYS A 17 5.87 13.53 -27.43
N SER A 18 6.82 12.59 -27.41
CA SER A 18 6.50 11.17 -27.51
C SER A 18 5.77 10.67 -26.24
N PRO A 19 5.00 9.57 -26.31
CA PRO A 19 4.35 8.97 -25.14
C PRO A 19 5.33 8.70 -23.99
N ARG A 20 6.54 8.24 -24.31
CA ARG A 20 7.62 8.04 -23.33
C ARG A 20 8.06 9.34 -22.64
N THR A 21 8.16 10.44 -23.39
CA THR A 21 8.53 11.74 -22.81
C THR A 21 7.42 12.26 -21.89
N ILE A 22 6.16 12.16 -22.34
CA ILE A 22 4.98 12.51 -21.55
C ILE A 22 4.96 11.67 -20.27
N PHE A 23 5.21 10.36 -20.36
CA PHE A 23 5.30 9.44 -19.23
C PHE A 23 6.32 9.90 -18.19
N HIS A 24 7.58 10.13 -18.57
CA HIS A 24 8.63 10.49 -17.62
C HIS A 24 8.41 11.85 -16.96
N ILE A 25 7.89 12.83 -17.72
CA ILE A 25 7.56 14.14 -17.17
C ILE A 25 6.43 14.02 -16.12
N ASN A 26 5.38 13.26 -16.44
CA ASN A 26 4.27 13.06 -15.51
C ASN A 26 4.68 12.23 -14.30
N TRP A 27 5.57 11.25 -14.48
CA TRP A 27 6.16 10.52 -13.37
C TRP A 27 6.90 11.44 -12.40
N ALA A 28 7.77 12.31 -12.89
CA ALA A 28 8.48 13.29 -12.06
C ALA A 28 7.53 14.29 -11.39
N THR A 29 6.51 14.74 -12.12
CA THR A 29 5.46 15.63 -11.59
C THR A 29 4.69 14.95 -10.46
N SER A 30 4.38 13.65 -10.59
CA SER A 30 3.71 12.85 -9.57
C SER A 30 4.51 12.81 -8.26
N VAL A 31 5.84 12.68 -8.34
CA VAL A 31 6.72 12.72 -7.16
C VAL A 31 6.67 14.09 -6.49
N CYS A 32 6.69 15.17 -7.28
CA CYS A 32 6.57 16.52 -6.74
C CYS A 32 5.24 16.76 -6.03
N ILE A 33 4.12 16.26 -6.59
CA ILE A 33 2.80 16.34 -5.95
C ILE A 33 2.81 15.60 -4.61
N LEU A 34 3.33 14.36 -4.59
CA LEU A 34 3.43 13.58 -3.35
C LEU A 34 4.27 14.29 -2.29
N LEU A 35 5.46 14.78 -2.64
CA LEU A 35 6.35 15.46 -1.68
C LEU A 35 5.72 16.74 -1.11
N ASN A 36 5.07 17.55 -1.95
CA ASN A 36 4.35 18.74 -1.49
C ASN A 36 3.20 18.36 -0.55
N ALA A 37 2.41 17.35 -0.90
CA ALA A 37 1.29 16.91 -0.06
C ALA A 37 1.78 16.39 1.29
N VAL A 38 2.84 15.56 1.30
CA VAL A 38 3.43 15.04 2.55
C VAL A 38 3.99 16.17 3.41
N ALA A 39 4.69 17.15 2.82
CA ALA A 39 5.20 18.31 3.55
C ALA A 39 4.06 19.13 4.16
N ASN A 40 3.03 19.47 3.39
CA ASN A 40 1.88 20.24 3.87
C ASN A 40 1.13 19.52 4.98
N LEU A 41 0.87 18.21 4.80
CA LEU A 41 0.23 17.38 5.83
C LEU A 41 1.09 17.38 7.09
N LYS A 42 2.41 17.15 6.97
CA LYS A 42 3.32 17.12 8.12
C LYS A 42 3.39 18.46 8.86
N GLU A 43 3.33 19.59 8.18
CA GLU A 43 3.42 20.91 8.84
C GLU A 43 2.18 21.26 9.66
N ARG A 44 1.01 20.73 9.30
CA ARG A 44 -0.29 21.20 9.84
C ARG A 44 -1.28 20.07 10.10
N TRP A 45 -0.76 18.87 10.36
CA TRP A 45 -1.56 17.68 10.63
C TRP A 45 -2.47 17.85 11.86
N ASN A 46 -2.08 18.70 12.83
CA ASN A 46 -2.82 18.97 14.05
C ASN A 46 -4.11 19.80 13.87
N ASN A 47 -4.42 20.26 12.66
CA ASN A 47 -5.66 20.95 12.33
C ASN A 47 -6.54 20.07 11.40
N PRO A 48 -7.70 19.57 11.86
CA PRO A 48 -8.53 18.67 11.06
C PRO A 48 -9.07 19.32 9.79
N GLY A 49 -9.51 20.58 9.84
CA GLY A 49 -10.01 21.27 8.65
C GLY A 49 -8.92 21.42 7.57
N PHE A 50 -7.68 21.64 8.01
CA PHE A 50 -6.53 21.69 7.11
C PHE A 50 -6.15 20.30 6.58
N LEU A 51 -6.18 19.27 7.43
CA LEU A 51 -5.87 17.89 7.05
C LEU A 51 -6.77 17.42 5.89
N PHE A 52 -8.09 17.66 5.96
CA PHE A 52 -9.00 17.32 4.86
C PHE A 52 -8.77 18.15 3.61
N GLY A 53 -8.63 19.47 3.78
CA GLY A 53 -8.38 20.37 2.67
C GLY A 53 -7.14 19.97 1.86
N GLU A 54 -6.05 19.58 2.53
CA GLU A 54 -4.83 19.13 1.84
C GLU A 54 -4.97 17.76 1.18
N ILE A 55 -5.70 16.82 1.79
CA ILE A 55 -5.97 15.51 1.17
C ILE A 55 -6.77 15.69 -0.13
N GLU A 56 -7.85 16.48 -0.08
CA GLU A 56 -8.70 16.77 -1.24
C GLU A 56 -7.96 17.56 -2.31
N GLU A 57 -7.16 18.56 -1.91
CA GLU A 57 -6.35 19.35 -2.84
C GLU A 57 -5.29 18.50 -3.54
N ALA A 58 -4.62 17.61 -2.82
CA ALA A 58 -3.62 16.72 -3.40
C ALA A 58 -4.26 15.68 -4.33
N GLU A 59 -5.44 15.16 -3.98
CA GLU A 59 -6.24 14.31 -4.87
C GLU A 59 -6.63 15.06 -6.14
N ARG A 60 -7.17 16.27 -6.01
CA ARG A 60 -7.54 17.12 -7.14
C ARG A 60 -6.37 17.36 -8.08
N ARG A 61 -5.17 17.68 -7.55
CA ARG A 61 -3.95 17.83 -8.36
C ARG A 61 -3.56 16.57 -9.12
N CYS A 62 -3.68 15.40 -8.49
CA CYS A 62 -3.42 14.13 -9.16
C CYS A 62 -4.41 13.89 -10.31
N VAL A 63 -5.70 14.11 -10.07
CA VAL A 63 -6.75 13.94 -11.08
C VAL A 63 -6.60 14.92 -12.24
N ASP A 64 -6.31 16.19 -11.95
CA ASP A 64 -6.11 17.22 -12.98
C ASP A 64 -4.87 16.94 -13.83
N GLN A 65 -3.79 16.45 -13.21
CA GLN A 65 -2.57 16.07 -13.93
C GLN A 65 -2.78 14.82 -14.78
N LEU A 66 -3.55 13.84 -14.30
CA LEU A 66 -3.94 12.67 -15.09
C LEU A 66 -4.75 13.07 -16.31
N LYS A 67 -5.81 13.89 -16.15
CA LYS A 67 -6.58 14.44 -17.28
C LYS A 67 -5.71 15.18 -18.30
N THR A 68 -4.75 15.97 -17.82
CA THR A 68 -3.81 16.68 -18.69
C THR A 68 -2.93 15.70 -19.46
N SER A 69 -2.49 14.61 -18.81
CA SER A 69 -1.73 13.54 -19.45
C SER A 69 -2.53 12.86 -20.55
N ASP A 70 -3.80 12.55 -20.28
CA ASP A 70 -4.71 11.90 -21.23
C ASP A 70 -4.88 12.73 -22.49
N ILE A 71 -5.11 14.05 -22.35
CA ILE A 71 -5.21 14.97 -23.48
C ILE A 71 -3.90 15.00 -24.30
N LEU A 72 -2.73 14.95 -23.65
CA LEU A 72 -1.43 14.97 -24.34
C LEU A 72 -1.14 13.64 -25.06
N LEU A 73 -1.51 12.52 -24.44
CA LEU A 73 -1.40 11.19 -25.02
C LEU A 73 -2.36 11.01 -26.20
N GLU A 74 -3.60 11.50 -26.08
CA GLU A 74 -4.59 11.48 -27.16
C GLU A 74 -4.11 12.29 -28.37
N LYS A 75 -3.52 13.47 -28.16
CA LYS A 75 -2.89 14.28 -29.24
C LYS A 75 -1.72 13.57 -29.94
N SER A 76 -1.17 12.54 -29.32
CA SER A 76 -0.08 11.72 -29.88
C SER A 76 -0.62 10.55 -30.72
N SER A 77 -1.95 10.32 -30.71
CA SER A 77 -2.61 9.26 -31.46
C SER A 77 -2.44 9.43 -32.97
N GLY A 78 -2.23 8.31 -33.68
CA GLY A 78 -2.00 8.31 -35.13
C GLY A 78 -0.57 8.68 -35.55
N ILE A 79 0.25 9.19 -34.62
CA ILE A 79 1.68 9.48 -34.84
C ILE A 79 2.54 8.40 -34.19
N PHE A 80 2.16 7.97 -32.98
CA PHE A 80 2.86 6.94 -32.22
C PHE A 80 2.01 5.68 -32.09
N ASP A 81 2.66 4.58 -31.69
CA ASP A 81 2.01 3.28 -31.48
C ASP A 81 0.92 3.39 -30.41
N SER A 82 -0.28 2.89 -30.73
CA SER A 82 -1.41 2.85 -29.79
C SER A 82 -1.09 2.03 -28.54
N GLN A 83 -0.26 0.99 -28.65
CA GLN A 83 0.17 0.17 -27.51
C GLN A 83 1.05 0.96 -26.55
N GLU A 84 1.94 1.83 -27.06
CA GLU A 84 2.76 2.71 -26.22
C GLU A 84 1.92 3.77 -25.51
N ILE A 85 0.90 4.30 -26.20
CA ILE A 85 -0.04 5.28 -25.64
C ILE A 85 -0.87 4.65 -24.52
N GLU A 86 -1.45 3.47 -24.76
CA GLU A 86 -2.25 2.73 -23.78
C GLU A 86 -1.41 2.33 -22.56
N ALA A 87 -0.17 1.89 -22.77
CA ALA A 87 0.73 1.54 -21.69
C ALA A 87 1.12 2.77 -20.85
N ALA A 88 1.47 3.89 -21.49
CA ALA A 88 1.77 5.13 -20.79
C ALA A 88 0.56 5.62 -19.97
N HIS A 89 -0.64 5.58 -20.56
CA HIS A 89 -1.89 5.95 -19.89
C HIS A 89 -2.12 5.11 -18.63
N SER A 90 -2.16 3.78 -18.80
CA SER A 90 -2.47 2.84 -17.72
C SER A 90 -1.50 2.93 -16.53
N ILE A 91 -0.20 3.05 -16.82
CA ILE A 91 0.82 3.13 -15.75
C ILE A 91 0.76 4.48 -15.03
N LEU A 92 0.48 5.58 -15.75
CA LEU A 92 0.26 6.89 -15.12
C LEU A 92 -1.00 6.89 -14.27
N GLU A 93 -2.09 6.26 -14.75
CA GLU A 93 -3.33 6.09 -14.01
C GLU A 93 -3.05 5.38 -12.67
N LEU A 94 -2.35 4.23 -12.72
CA LEU A 94 -1.92 3.49 -11.53
C LEU A 94 -1.05 4.36 -10.61
N ARG A 95 -0.09 5.11 -11.17
CA ARG A 95 0.84 5.94 -10.41
C ARG A 95 0.13 7.04 -9.63
N PHE A 96 -0.74 7.81 -10.28
CA PHE A 96 -1.47 8.90 -9.63
C PHE A 96 -2.45 8.36 -8.58
N ASN A 97 -3.13 7.25 -8.85
CA ASN A 97 -4.00 6.62 -7.86
C ASN A 97 -3.23 6.06 -6.66
N SER A 98 -2.01 5.53 -6.86
CA SER A 98 -1.12 5.10 -5.76
C SER A 98 -0.75 6.28 -4.84
N ILE A 99 -0.49 7.47 -5.41
CA ILE A 99 -0.22 8.69 -4.64
C ILE A 99 -1.45 9.12 -3.85
N ILE A 100 -2.63 9.12 -4.47
CA ILE A 100 -3.90 9.42 -3.78
C ILE A 100 -4.08 8.47 -2.59
N VAL A 101 -3.96 7.17 -2.79
CA VAL A 101 -4.06 6.17 -1.72
C VAL A 101 -3.08 6.45 -0.58
N ARG A 102 -1.83 6.77 -0.88
CA ARG A 102 -0.81 7.11 0.14
C ARG A 102 -1.22 8.34 0.95
N ILE A 103 -1.65 9.41 0.31
CA ILE A 103 -2.10 10.64 0.97
C ILE A 103 -3.30 10.37 1.88
N TRP A 104 -4.27 9.59 1.40
CA TRP A 104 -5.43 9.17 2.18
C TRP A 104 -5.03 8.30 3.39
N GLY A 105 -4.08 7.38 3.22
CA GLY A 105 -3.54 6.56 4.30
C GLY A 105 -2.81 7.37 5.36
N LEU A 106 -1.99 8.35 4.96
CA LEU A 106 -1.36 9.31 5.88
C LEU A 106 -2.41 10.13 6.62
N GLY A 107 -3.45 10.59 5.91
CA GLY A 107 -4.58 11.29 6.51
C GLY A 107 -5.28 10.45 7.58
N LEU A 108 -5.51 9.16 7.30
CA LEU A 108 -6.11 8.22 8.24
C LEU A 108 -5.24 8.05 9.49
N LEU A 109 -3.92 7.91 9.32
CA LEU A 109 -2.98 7.84 10.43
C LEU A 109 -3.05 9.10 11.30
N TYR A 110 -2.89 10.29 10.71
CA TYR A 110 -2.95 11.56 11.46
C TYR A 110 -4.28 11.73 12.18
N ALA A 111 -5.41 11.46 11.51
CA ALA A 111 -6.73 11.54 12.13
C ALA A 111 -6.86 10.56 13.32
N SER A 112 -6.24 9.38 13.23
CA SER A 112 -6.29 8.36 14.29
C SER A 112 -5.46 8.78 15.50
N VAL A 113 -4.25 9.30 15.28
CA VAL A 113 -3.40 9.89 16.33
C VAL A 113 -4.14 11.01 17.05
N LEU A 114 -4.71 11.95 16.29
CA LEU A 114 -5.39 13.12 16.85
C LEU A 114 -6.57 12.72 17.72
N LYS A 115 -7.31 11.68 17.32
CA LYS A 115 -8.41 11.16 18.12
C LYS A 115 -7.92 10.50 19.41
N VAL A 116 -6.85 9.71 19.36
CA VAL A 116 -6.26 9.13 20.57
C VAL A 116 -5.77 10.23 21.53
N ARG A 117 -5.02 11.22 21.02
CA ARG A 117 -4.54 12.35 21.83
C ARG A 117 -5.68 13.21 22.39
N SER A 118 -6.84 13.28 21.71
CA SER A 118 -8.01 13.99 22.23
C SER A 118 -8.66 13.25 23.40
N LEU A 119 -8.67 11.92 23.38
CA LEU A 119 -9.15 11.08 24.49
C LEU A 119 -8.21 11.13 25.72
N GLU A 120 -6.90 11.29 25.51
CA GLU A 120 -5.89 11.35 26.57
C GLU A 120 -5.71 12.74 27.25
N GLY A 121 -6.58 13.71 26.95
CA GLY A 121 -6.57 15.01 27.64
C GLY A 121 -5.71 16.11 27.00
N GLY A 122 -5.36 15.97 25.72
CA GLY A 122 -5.10 17.12 24.85
C GLY A 122 -3.85 17.98 25.12
N LEU A 123 -2.85 17.51 25.87
CA LEU A 123 -1.63 18.28 26.15
C LEU A 123 -0.46 18.03 25.18
N LYS A 124 -0.64 17.20 24.14
CA LYS A 124 0.45 16.76 23.24
C LYS A 124 0.21 16.99 21.75
N TRP A 125 -0.56 17.99 21.33
CA TRP A 125 -0.85 18.22 19.90
C TRP A 125 0.34 18.68 19.05
N GLU A 126 1.40 19.21 19.69
CA GLU A 126 2.55 19.80 19.00
C GLU A 126 3.74 18.83 18.85
N HIS A 127 3.74 17.69 19.53
CA HIS A 127 4.84 16.73 19.46
C HIS A 127 4.74 15.91 18.17
N GLU A 128 5.87 15.68 17.50
CA GLU A 128 5.95 14.77 16.35
C GLU A 128 5.42 13.38 16.75
N ILE A 129 4.83 12.66 15.79
CA ILE A 129 4.33 11.30 16.05
C ILE A 129 5.52 10.36 16.10
N GLU A 130 5.74 9.77 17.28
CA GLU A 130 6.77 8.76 17.44
C GLU A 130 6.30 7.43 16.82
N SER A 131 7.23 6.64 16.28
CA SER A 131 6.90 5.37 15.62
C SER A 131 6.16 4.38 16.53
N HIS A 132 6.46 4.40 17.83
CA HIS A 132 5.81 3.54 18.82
C HIS A 132 4.34 3.96 19.08
N GLU A 133 4.03 5.25 18.95
CA GLU A 133 2.68 5.79 19.12
C GLU A 133 1.77 5.34 17.95
N ALA A 134 2.29 5.38 16.72
CA ALA A 134 1.59 4.88 15.54
C ALA A 134 1.17 3.40 15.66
N ILE A 135 1.97 2.58 16.34
CA ILE A 135 1.70 1.15 16.56
C ILE A 135 0.60 0.95 17.62
N GLN A 136 0.65 1.71 18.71
CA GLN A 136 -0.31 1.62 19.83
C GLN A 136 -1.72 2.10 19.45
N ILE A 137 -1.84 3.03 18.50
CA ILE A 137 -3.12 3.55 18.01
C ILE A 137 -4.01 2.43 17.41
N SER A 138 -3.42 1.41 16.79
CA SER A 138 -4.17 0.26 16.25
C SER A 138 -4.90 -0.54 17.34
N ASP A 139 -4.34 -0.58 18.56
CA ASP A 139 -4.89 -1.29 19.70
C ASP A 139 -5.86 -0.44 20.52
N GLN A 140 -5.67 0.88 20.55
CA GLN A 140 -6.52 1.81 21.31
C GLN A 140 -7.82 2.17 20.58
N VAL A 141 -7.84 2.21 19.25
CA VAL A 141 -9.08 2.39 18.44
C VAL A 141 -10.08 1.25 18.67
N ARG A 142 -9.63 0.09 19.18
CA ARG A 142 -10.46 -1.05 19.59
C ARG A 142 -11.46 -0.69 20.72
N GLY A 143 -11.03 0.14 21.68
CA GLY A 143 -11.80 0.46 22.87
C GLY A 143 -12.78 1.62 22.68
N SER A 144 -12.56 2.47 21.67
CA SER A 144 -13.29 3.74 21.55
C SER A 144 -14.45 3.71 20.56
N ARG A 145 -14.81 2.58 19.92
CA ARG A 145 -15.80 2.61 18.83
C ARG A 145 -17.24 2.76 19.31
N GLU A 146 -17.58 2.22 20.49
CA GLU A 146 -18.88 2.48 21.12
C GLU A 146 -19.03 3.98 21.44
N ASP A 147 -17.94 4.64 21.83
CA ASP A 147 -17.87 6.10 22.01
C ASP A 147 -17.72 6.90 20.70
N MET A 148 -17.17 6.32 19.62
CA MET A 148 -17.06 6.97 18.30
C MET A 148 -18.43 7.15 17.63
N VAL A 149 -19.41 6.31 17.96
CA VAL A 149 -20.79 6.40 17.46
C VAL A 149 -21.67 7.22 18.41
N ALA A 150 -21.36 7.22 19.72
CA ALA A 150 -22.12 7.95 20.73
C ALA A 150 -21.74 9.45 20.88
N GLY A 151 -20.53 9.84 20.48
CA GLY A 151 -20.05 11.23 20.55
C GLY A 151 -20.44 12.04 19.30
N ALA A 152 -21.51 12.82 19.39
CA ALA A 152 -21.91 13.76 18.35
C ALA A 152 -20.82 14.81 18.05
N ALA A 153 -20.41 14.88 16.78
CA ALA A 153 -19.77 16.01 16.11
C ALA A 153 -18.40 16.50 16.61
N GLU A 154 -17.41 15.61 16.72
CA GLU A 154 -16.00 16.04 16.67
C GLU A 154 -15.48 15.91 15.22
N PRO A 155 -14.86 16.96 14.61
CA PRO A 155 -14.35 16.92 13.24
C PRO A 155 -13.47 15.69 12.93
N PHE A 156 -12.75 15.18 13.93
CA PHE A 156 -11.91 13.98 13.85
C PHE A 156 -12.68 12.66 13.74
N ALA A 157 -13.90 12.56 14.27
CA ALA A 157 -14.70 11.34 14.15
C ALA A 157 -15.32 11.22 12.75
N MET A 158 -15.81 12.34 12.20
CA MET A 158 -16.30 12.39 10.81
C MET A 158 -15.17 12.10 9.82
N ALA A 159 -14.02 12.69 10.08
CA ALA A 159 -12.77 12.44 9.36
C ALA A 159 -12.42 10.96 9.28
N LEU A 160 -12.32 10.31 10.43
CA LEU A 160 -12.02 8.88 10.53
C LEU A 160 -13.07 8.01 9.86
N SER A 161 -14.35 8.36 9.97
CA SER A 161 -15.44 7.64 9.31
C SER A 161 -15.31 7.68 7.79
N GLN A 162 -15.10 8.87 7.22
CA GLN A 162 -14.96 9.04 5.78
C GLN A 162 -13.68 8.41 5.22
N LEU A 163 -12.54 8.64 5.89
CA LEU A 163 -11.25 8.07 5.49
C LEU A 163 -11.26 6.54 5.64
N GLY A 164 -11.78 6.03 6.76
CA GLY A 164 -11.85 4.60 7.06
C GLY A 164 -12.78 3.81 6.12
N ALA A 165 -13.81 4.46 5.56
CA ALA A 165 -14.67 3.86 4.55
C ALA A 165 -14.03 3.85 3.15
N LYS A 166 -13.45 4.99 2.72
CA LYS A 166 -12.91 5.16 1.37
C LYS A 166 -11.54 4.50 1.17
N PHE A 167 -10.69 4.46 2.20
CA PHE A 167 -9.33 3.95 2.08
C PHE A 167 -9.24 2.47 1.65
N PRO A 168 -10.02 1.53 2.25
CA PRO A 168 -10.04 0.14 1.79
C PRO A 168 -10.55 -0.02 0.35
N GLU A 169 -11.55 0.78 -0.06
CA GLU A 169 -12.06 0.76 -1.43
C GLU A 169 -10.98 1.21 -2.42
N ARG A 170 -10.25 2.29 -2.11
CA ARG A 170 -9.17 2.77 -2.97
C ARG A 170 -8.00 1.78 -3.06
N LEU A 171 -7.65 1.09 -1.96
CA LEU A 171 -6.65 0.02 -1.99
C LEU A 171 -7.06 -1.11 -2.93
N ARG A 172 -8.33 -1.53 -2.88
CA ARG A 172 -8.88 -2.56 -3.80
C ARG A 172 -8.78 -2.11 -5.25
N THR A 173 -9.28 -0.92 -5.57
CA THR A 173 -9.23 -0.37 -6.94
C THR A 173 -7.80 -0.30 -7.45
N LEU A 174 -6.83 0.04 -6.60
CA LEU A 174 -5.43 0.12 -6.99
C LEU A 174 -4.84 -1.26 -7.37
N LEU A 175 -5.23 -2.33 -6.68
CA LEU A 175 -4.82 -3.69 -7.04
C LEU A 175 -5.44 -4.10 -8.40
N GLU A 176 -6.70 -3.75 -8.65
CA GLU A 176 -7.35 -3.98 -9.95
C GLU A 176 -6.60 -3.25 -11.08
N MET A 177 -6.23 -1.98 -10.86
CA MET A 177 -5.44 -1.21 -11.83
C MET A 177 -4.07 -1.82 -12.09
N PHE A 178 -3.40 -2.32 -11.04
CA PHE A 178 -2.13 -3.00 -11.18
C PHE A 178 -2.26 -4.26 -12.05
N ILE A 179 -3.28 -5.09 -11.79
CA ILE A 179 -3.55 -6.29 -12.59
C ILE A 179 -3.75 -5.92 -14.06
N ARG A 180 -4.54 -4.87 -14.36
CA ARG A 180 -4.71 -4.38 -15.74
C ARG A 180 -3.39 -3.97 -16.38
N CYS A 181 -2.54 -3.26 -15.65
CA CYS A 181 -1.21 -2.86 -16.15
C CYS A 181 -0.32 -4.06 -16.47
N MET A 182 -0.48 -5.18 -15.76
CA MET A 182 0.28 -6.41 -16.00
C MET A 182 -0.20 -7.19 -17.23
N ASP A 183 -1.36 -6.86 -17.79
CA ASP A 183 -1.90 -7.46 -19.01
C ASP A 183 -1.50 -6.71 -20.30
N LEU A 184 -0.86 -5.55 -20.16
CA LEU A 184 -0.42 -4.73 -21.28
C LEU A 184 0.58 -5.48 -22.17
N ARG A 185 0.57 -5.15 -23.46
CA ARG A 185 1.52 -5.68 -24.44
C ARG A 185 2.14 -4.54 -25.22
N LEU A 186 3.46 -4.60 -25.44
CA LEU A 186 4.20 -3.71 -26.33
C LEU A 186 4.82 -4.53 -27.45
N ALA A 187 4.56 -4.14 -28.70
CA ALA A 187 5.02 -4.85 -29.90
C ALA A 187 4.72 -6.37 -29.87
N GLY A 188 3.55 -6.76 -29.32
CA GLY A 188 3.15 -8.16 -29.19
C GLY A 188 3.83 -8.94 -28.06
N THR A 189 4.72 -8.32 -27.30
CA THR A 189 5.36 -8.91 -26.10
C THR A 189 4.65 -8.43 -24.85
N SER A 190 4.48 -9.31 -23.84
CA SER A 190 3.93 -8.89 -22.54
C SER A 190 4.81 -7.79 -21.96
N PHE A 191 4.18 -6.66 -21.67
CA PHE A 191 4.84 -5.55 -21.03
C PHE A 191 5.20 -5.94 -19.61
N ARG A 192 6.51 -5.96 -19.31
CA ARG A 192 7.03 -6.18 -17.96
C ARG A 192 7.45 -4.81 -17.43
N PRO A 193 6.62 -4.10 -16.65
CA PRO A 193 6.96 -2.77 -16.18
C PRO A 193 8.29 -2.81 -15.42
N PRO A 194 9.33 -2.07 -15.86
CA PRO A 194 10.67 -2.13 -15.25
C PRO A 194 10.76 -1.39 -13.90
N LEU A 195 9.64 -0.96 -13.33
CA LEU A 195 9.65 -0.13 -12.13
C LEU A 195 9.49 -1.03 -10.91
N GLN A 196 10.62 -1.53 -10.41
CA GLN A 196 10.73 -2.21 -9.11
C GLN A 196 9.96 -1.47 -8.00
N HIS A 197 9.92 -0.14 -8.08
CA HIS A 197 9.16 0.70 -7.16
C HIS A 197 7.63 0.45 -7.18
N LEU A 198 7.02 0.22 -8.34
CA LEU A 198 5.59 -0.11 -8.44
C LEU A 198 5.32 -1.49 -7.85
N ALA A 199 6.22 -2.44 -8.06
CA ALA A 199 6.14 -3.76 -7.44
C ALA A 199 6.14 -3.66 -5.90
N LEU A 200 7.07 -2.90 -5.33
CA LEU A 200 7.14 -2.66 -3.88
C LEU A 200 5.91 -1.91 -3.34
N GLU A 201 5.36 -0.98 -4.13
CA GLU A 201 4.10 -0.30 -3.80
C GLU A 201 2.95 -1.28 -3.65
N VAL A 202 2.78 -2.20 -4.61
CA VAL A 202 1.71 -3.21 -4.56
C VAL A 202 1.85 -4.09 -3.32
N LEU A 203 3.06 -4.49 -2.94
CA LEU A 203 3.29 -5.24 -1.70
C LEU A 203 2.83 -4.46 -0.47
N THR A 204 3.11 -3.16 -0.43
CA THR A 204 2.65 -2.28 0.65
C THR A 204 1.13 -2.19 0.69
N HIS A 205 0.48 -2.10 -0.47
CA HIS A 205 -0.98 -2.05 -0.57
C HIS A 205 -1.63 -3.36 -0.12
N CYS A 206 -1.07 -4.51 -0.52
CA CYS A 206 -1.52 -5.82 -0.03
C CYS A 206 -1.36 -5.92 1.50
N LYS A 207 -0.23 -5.49 2.06
CA LYS A 207 -0.02 -5.42 3.52
C LYS A 207 -1.13 -4.62 4.20
N ASN A 208 -1.41 -3.41 3.72
CA ASN A 208 -2.42 -2.53 4.30
C ASN A 208 -3.83 -3.16 4.26
N VAL A 209 -4.15 -3.90 3.19
CA VAL A 209 -5.43 -4.63 3.09
C VAL A 209 -5.49 -5.77 4.12
N VAL A 210 -4.41 -6.54 4.32
CA VAL A 210 -4.36 -7.57 5.38
C VAL A 210 -4.57 -6.94 6.76
N GLU A 211 -3.80 -5.91 7.08
CA GLU A 211 -3.88 -5.22 8.38
C GLU A 211 -5.29 -4.67 8.62
N ASN A 212 -5.91 -4.06 7.62
CA ASN A 212 -7.28 -3.57 7.73
C ASN A 212 -8.29 -4.70 8.02
N ASN A 213 -8.15 -5.86 7.38
CA ASN A 213 -9.01 -7.02 7.64
C ASN A 213 -8.79 -7.60 9.04
N LEU A 214 -7.54 -7.69 9.49
CA LEU A 214 -7.22 -8.17 10.84
C LEU A 214 -7.79 -7.23 11.92
N VAL A 215 -7.68 -5.92 11.72
CA VAL A 215 -8.34 -4.93 12.58
C VAL A 215 -9.85 -5.08 12.54
N HIS A 216 -10.46 -5.25 11.35
CA HIS A 216 -11.91 -5.46 11.21
C HIS A 216 -12.37 -6.71 11.99
N LEU A 217 -11.64 -7.81 11.86
CA LEU A 217 -11.92 -9.05 12.57
C LEU A 217 -11.77 -8.90 14.08
N LYS A 218 -10.70 -8.24 14.53
CA LYS A 218 -10.43 -8.01 15.95
C LYS A 218 -11.49 -7.12 16.60
N CYS A 219 -11.93 -6.07 15.90
CA CYS A 219 -12.86 -5.09 16.44
C CYS A 219 -14.34 -5.48 16.29
N PHE A 220 -14.71 -6.22 15.23
CA PHE A 220 -16.12 -6.54 14.94
C PHE A 220 -16.46 -8.03 15.04
N GLY A 221 -15.46 -8.87 15.31
CA GLY A 221 -15.66 -10.32 15.35
C GLY A 221 -16.13 -10.92 14.03
N ARG A 222 -16.02 -10.19 12.92
CA ARG A 222 -16.45 -10.62 11.57
C ARG A 222 -15.44 -10.20 10.52
N LEU A 223 -15.48 -10.84 9.35
CA LEU A 223 -14.67 -10.45 8.21
C LEU A 223 -15.26 -9.20 7.53
N ASN A 224 -14.41 -8.46 6.81
CA ASN A 224 -14.86 -7.37 5.93
C ASN A 224 -15.78 -7.95 4.83
N SER A 225 -16.78 -7.18 4.38
CA SER A 225 -17.69 -7.61 3.31
C SER A 225 -16.96 -7.89 1.99
N GLU A 226 -15.83 -7.22 1.75
CA GLU A 226 -15.00 -7.37 0.54
C GLU A 226 -13.88 -8.42 0.69
N PHE A 227 -13.83 -9.15 1.81
CA PHE A 227 -12.72 -10.04 2.15
C PHE A 227 -12.40 -11.06 1.04
N GLU A 228 -13.43 -11.74 0.51
CA GLU A 228 -13.24 -12.76 -0.54
C GLU A 228 -12.68 -12.15 -1.83
N LYS A 229 -13.20 -10.98 -2.22
CA LYS A 229 -12.74 -10.25 -3.41
C LYS A 229 -11.28 -9.80 -3.25
N GLN A 230 -10.90 -9.35 -2.07
CA GLN A 230 -9.52 -8.97 -1.77
C GLN A 230 -8.56 -10.18 -1.83
N LEU A 231 -9.00 -11.33 -1.32
CA LEU A 231 -8.24 -12.58 -1.40
C LEU A 231 -8.06 -13.07 -2.85
N GLU A 232 -9.10 -12.94 -3.68
CA GLU A 232 -9.03 -13.21 -5.11
C GLU A 232 -8.00 -12.29 -5.80
N LEU A 233 -8.08 -10.98 -5.54
CA LEU A 233 -7.14 -10.00 -6.12
C LEU A 233 -5.68 -10.30 -5.73
N PHE A 234 -5.41 -10.71 -4.49
CA PHE A 234 -4.06 -11.11 -4.09
C PHE A 234 -3.58 -12.34 -4.85
N THR A 235 -4.45 -13.33 -5.03
CA THR A 235 -4.12 -14.54 -5.78
C THR A 235 -3.74 -14.19 -7.22
N ILE A 236 -4.51 -13.32 -7.87
CA ILE A 236 -4.19 -12.83 -9.22
C ILE A 236 -2.87 -12.04 -9.21
N CYS A 237 -2.67 -11.14 -8.24
CA CYS A 237 -1.43 -10.38 -8.13
C CYS A 237 -0.20 -11.29 -8.01
N ALA A 238 -0.23 -12.29 -7.12
CA ALA A 238 0.86 -13.26 -6.96
C ALA A 238 1.16 -13.99 -8.28
N GLN A 239 0.13 -14.46 -8.99
CA GLN A 239 0.28 -15.09 -10.30
C GLN A 239 0.92 -14.15 -11.34
N ARG A 240 0.56 -12.85 -11.33
CA ARG A 240 1.19 -11.86 -12.22
C ARG A 240 2.66 -11.69 -11.89
N PHE A 241 3.02 -11.57 -10.62
CA PHE A 241 4.42 -11.51 -10.19
C PHE A 241 5.21 -12.75 -10.63
N ASP A 242 4.65 -13.95 -10.48
CA ASP A 242 5.29 -15.19 -10.94
C ASP A 242 5.46 -15.23 -12.47
N SER A 243 4.47 -14.77 -13.23
CA SER A 243 4.54 -14.77 -14.70
C SER A 243 5.65 -13.85 -15.26
N ILE A 244 6.05 -12.80 -14.52
CA ILE A 244 7.17 -11.94 -14.88
C ILE A 244 8.49 -12.70 -14.75
N VAL A 245 8.59 -13.54 -13.73
CA VAL A 245 9.78 -14.29 -13.36
C VAL A 245 9.95 -15.54 -14.23
N ALA A 246 8.84 -16.20 -14.57
CA ALA A 246 8.82 -17.42 -15.36
C ALA A 246 9.41 -17.16 -16.75
N ALA A 247 10.69 -17.46 -16.90
CA ALA A 247 11.36 -17.68 -18.18
C ALA A 247 11.42 -19.20 -18.43
N PRO A 248 11.51 -19.67 -19.69
CA PRO A 248 11.53 -21.11 -19.99
C PRO A 248 12.68 -21.88 -19.31
N TRP A 249 13.69 -21.18 -18.80
CA TRP A 249 14.92 -21.71 -18.21
C TRP A 249 15.09 -21.40 -16.72
N THR A 250 14.15 -20.71 -16.07
CA THR A 250 14.30 -20.28 -14.66
C THR A 250 13.00 -20.46 -13.88
N SER A 251 13.05 -21.24 -12.80
CA SER A 251 11.92 -21.34 -11.85
C SER A 251 11.86 -20.13 -10.92
N THR A 252 10.67 -19.86 -10.35
CA THR A 252 10.49 -18.80 -9.35
C THR A 252 11.43 -18.97 -8.15
N ASP A 253 11.69 -20.20 -7.72
CA ASP A 253 12.60 -20.47 -6.59
C ASP A 253 14.04 -20.11 -6.89
N VAL A 254 14.53 -20.39 -8.11
CA VAL A 254 15.88 -20.01 -8.54
C VAL A 254 15.97 -18.48 -8.67
N ALA A 255 14.96 -17.83 -9.23
CA ALA A 255 14.94 -16.37 -9.32
C ALA A 255 14.84 -15.69 -7.94
N PHE A 256 14.10 -16.28 -7.00
CA PHE A 256 14.05 -15.84 -5.61
C PHE A 256 15.41 -15.95 -4.94
N ALA A 257 16.11 -17.08 -5.09
CA ALA A 257 17.46 -17.28 -4.56
C ALA A 257 18.47 -16.25 -5.11
N ASN A 258 18.24 -15.76 -6.33
CA ASN A 258 19.05 -14.73 -6.98
C ASN A 258 18.60 -13.28 -6.64
N GLY A 259 17.68 -13.09 -5.69
CA GLY A 259 17.25 -11.77 -5.25
C GLY A 259 16.28 -11.05 -6.19
N CYS A 260 15.53 -11.78 -7.04
CA CYS A 260 14.55 -11.17 -7.93
C CYS A 260 13.37 -10.58 -7.15
N VAL A 261 13.20 -9.25 -7.22
CA VAL A 261 12.11 -8.52 -6.55
C VAL A 261 10.72 -9.06 -6.89
N TYR A 262 10.51 -9.55 -8.11
CA TYR A 262 9.21 -10.07 -8.53
C TYR A 262 8.92 -11.46 -7.93
N ALA A 263 9.94 -12.32 -7.82
CA ALA A 263 9.81 -13.63 -7.19
C ALA A 263 9.57 -13.50 -5.68
N VAL A 264 10.29 -12.57 -5.04
CA VAL A 264 10.04 -12.17 -3.65
C VAL A 264 8.62 -11.64 -3.49
N GLY A 265 8.18 -10.76 -4.39
CA GLY A 265 6.85 -10.18 -4.37
C GLY A 265 5.73 -11.23 -4.44
N SER A 266 5.84 -12.22 -5.33
CA SER A 266 4.88 -13.32 -5.40
C SER A 266 4.78 -14.10 -4.07
N LYS A 267 5.93 -14.51 -3.51
CA LYS A 267 5.97 -15.24 -2.24
C LYS A 267 5.35 -14.45 -1.08
N ILE A 268 5.64 -13.15 -1.00
CA ILE A 268 5.06 -12.27 0.02
C ILE A 268 3.53 -12.20 -0.12
N ILE A 269 3.02 -11.98 -1.33
CA ILE A 269 1.57 -11.89 -1.56
C ILE A 269 0.89 -13.24 -1.25
N SER A 270 1.51 -14.35 -1.60
CA SER A 270 1.02 -15.68 -1.21
C SER A 270 0.99 -15.84 0.32
N GLY A 271 2.01 -15.36 1.03
CA GLY A 271 2.00 -15.32 2.49
C GLY A 271 0.83 -14.48 3.04
N PHE A 272 0.54 -13.33 2.43
CA PHE A 272 -0.64 -12.53 2.79
C PHE A 272 -1.96 -13.28 2.55
N CYS A 273 -2.09 -14.03 1.45
CA CYS A 273 -3.25 -14.89 1.22
C CYS A 273 -3.42 -15.92 2.34
N GLU A 274 -2.35 -16.58 2.76
CA GLU A 274 -2.40 -17.60 3.82
C GLU A 274 -2.77 -17.00 5.19
N VAL A 275 -2.26 -15.81 5.51
CA VAL A 275 -2.67 -15.06 6.72
C VAL A 275 -4.18 -14.78 6.69
N MET A 276 -4.70 -14.29 5.57
CA MET A 276 -6.13 -14.02 5.42
C MET A 276 -6.96 -15.32 5.56
N LYS A 277 -6.61 -16.38 4.83
CA LYS A 277 -7.31 -17.69 4.92
C LYS A 277 -7.32 -18.23 6.35
N THR A 278 -6.18 -18.19 7.03
CA THR A 278 -6.05 -18.61 8.42
C THR A 278 -6.98 -17.79 9.34
N ALA A 279 -7.08 -16.48 9.13
CA ALA A 279 -7.99 -15.63 9.88
C ALA A 279 -9.47 -16.02 9.67
N LYS A 280 -9.87 -16.33 8.43
CA LYS A 280 -11.21 -16.84 8.10
C LYS A 280 -11.48 -18.18 8.77
N GLU A 281 -10.57 -19.13 8.69
CA GLU A 281 -10.69 -20.45 9.32
C GLU A 281 -10.79 -20.36 10.85
N ASN A 282 -9.99 -19.48 11.46
CA ASN A 282 -10.05 -19.21 12.89
C ASN A 282 -11.42 -18.66 13.32
N LEU A 283 -11.99 -17.75 12.54
CA LEU A 283 -13.34 -17.24 12.79
C LEU A 283 -14.38 -18.35 12.67
N SER A 284 -14.34 -19.14 11.60
CA SER A 284 -15.27 -20.27 11.41
C SER A 284 -15.21 -21.27 12.57
N ARG A 285 -14.00 -21.63 13.03
CA ARG A 285 -13.83 -22.50 14.21
C ARG A 285 -14.41 -21.91 15.49
N ARG A 286 -14.32 -20.58 15.67
CA ARG A 286 -14.91 -19.90 16.81
C ARG A 286 -16.44 -19.93 16.79
N ILE A 287 -17.04 -19.66 15.64
CA ILE A 287 -18.50 -19.71 15.45
C ILE A 287 -19.01 -21.11 15.79
N VAL A 288 -18.38 -22.17 15.26
CA VAL A 288 -18.74 -23.56 15.56
C VAL A 288 -18.61 -23.88 17.04
N ARG A 289 -17.52 -23.47 17.71
CA ARG A 289 -17.35 -23.69 19.16
C ARG A 289 -18.43 -22.98 19.97
N GLN A 290 -18.79 -21.76 19.59
CA GLN A 290 -19.82 -20.98 20.27
C GLN A 290 -21.22 -21.60 20.09
N GLU A 291 -21.51 -22.14 18.90
CA GLU A 291 -22.74 -22.87 18.63
C GLU A 291 -22.84 -24.15 19.47
N CYS A 292 -21.76 -24.94 19.55
CA CYS A 292 -21.72 -26.15 20.40
C CYS A 292 -21.90 -25.84 21.89
N GLN A 293 -21.28 -24.77 22.40
CA GLN A 293 -21.43 -24.35 23.80
C GLN A 293 -22.86 -23.88 24.11
N ASN A 294 -23.49 -23.14 23.20
CA ASN A 294 -24.89 -22.70 23.35
C ASN A 294 -25.89 -23.87 23.29
N GLU A 295 -25.57 -24.95 22.58
CA GLU A 295 -26.39 -26.17 22.56
C GLU A 295 -26.25 -26.99 23.85
N GLU A 296 -25.04 -27.08 24.42
CA GLU A 296 -24.78 -27.71 25.72
C GLU A 296 -25.46 -26.95 26.88
N GLU A 297 -25.41 -25.61 26.89
CA GLU A 297 -26.10 -24.79 27.90
C GLU A 297 -27.63 -24.89 27.82
N ARG A 298 -28.19 -25.04 26.60
CA ARG A 298 -29.63 -25.28 26.40
C ARG A 298 -30.07 -26.67 26.82
N GLN A 299 -29.21 -27.69 26.73
CA GLN A 299 -29.50 -29.04 27.21
C GLN A 299 -29.28 -29.21 28.72
N ALA A 300 -28.42 -28.39 29.34
CA ALA A 300 -28.12 -28.46 30.77
C ALA A 300 -29.18 -27.80 31.69
N GLY A 301 -30.16 -27.06 31.16
CA GLY A 301 -31.30 -26.56 31.94
C GLY A 301 -30.94 -25.65 33.13
N VAL A 302 -29.78 -24.98 33.09
CA VAL A 302 -29.38 -24.03 34.13
C VAL A 302 -29.69 -22.62 33.63
N GLY A 303 -30.82 -22.07 34.08
CA GLY A 303 -31.11 -20.66 33.95
C GLY A 303 -30.15 -19.84 34.80
N LEU A 304 -29.07 -19.37 34.19
CA LEU A 304 -28.30 -18.24 34.71
C LEU A 304 -28.34 -17.13 33.66
N SER A 305 -28.84 -15.97 34.10
CA SER A 305 -28.90 -14.73 33.34
C SER A 305 -27.54 -14.41 32.72
N PRO A 306 -27.44 -13.91 31.47
CA PRO A 306 -26.17 -13.55 30.87
C PRO A 306 -25.68 -12.24 31.50
N MET A 307 -25.06 -12.36 32.67
CA MET A 307 -24.26 -11.30 33.25
C MET A 307 -22.93 -11.33 32.49
N TYR A 308 -22.66 -10.24 31.76
CA TYR A 308 -21.41 -9.93 31.06
C TYR A 308 -20.19 -10.63 31.68
N SER A 309 -19.79 -11.77 31.10
CA SER A 309 -18.57 -12.47 31.47
C SER A 309 -17.46 -11.97 30.56
N ASP A 310 -16.73 -11.00 31.08
CA ASP A 310 -15.28 -10.88 30.99
C ASP A 310 -14.65 -11.32 29.65
N MET A 311 -14.50 -10.36 28.72
CA MET A 311 -13.68 -10.47 27.50
C MET A 311 -12.17 -10.46 27.80
N SER A 312 -11.76 -10.94 28.97
CA SER A 312 -10.35 -11.02 29.37
C SER A 312 -9.80 -12.42 29.08
N GLU A 313 -8.68 -12.45 28.36
CA GLU A 313 -7.70 -13.55 28.37
C GLU A 313 -8.15 -14.91 27.81
N GLY A 314 -8.58 -14.92 26.55
CA GLY A 314 -8.42 -16.08 25.68
C GLY A 314 -7.30 -15.85 24.68
N THR A 315 -6.08 -16.29 25.01
CA THR A 315 -4.85 -16.33 24.18
C THR A 315 -5.13 -16.51 22.68
N PHE A 316 -5.36 -15.41 21.96
CA PHE A 316 -5.51 -15.39 20.50
C PHE A 316 -4.15 -15.22 19.80
N PHE A 317 -3.13 -14.83 20.57
CA PHE A 317 -1.73 -14.73 20.16
C PHE A 317 -0.83 -15.33 21.24
N ALA A 318 -0.83 -16.65 21.38
CA ALA A 318 0.34 -17.32 21.94
C ALA A 318 1.37 -17.47 20.81
N SER A 319 2.32 -16.53 20.79
CA SER A 319 3.57 -16.51 20.02
C SER A 319 3.57 -15.69 18.72
N ASN A 320 4.49 -14.72 18.72
CA ASN A 320 5.40 -14.24 17.67
C ASN A 320 4.94 -13.51 16.38
N THR A 321 3.67 -13.18 16.18
CA THR A 321 3.29 -12.19 15.13
C THR A 321 3.04 -10.81 15.73
N SER A 322 4.04 -10.27 16.43
CA SER A 322 4.03 -8.83 16.75
C SER A 322 4.22 -8.05 15.45
N THR A 323 3.49 -6.94 15.29
CA THR A 323 3.70 -5.94 14.24
C THR A 323 5.17 -5.46 14.19
N GLU A 324 5.90 -5.56 15.31
CA GLU A 324 7.35 -5.32 15.40
C GLU A 324 8.18 -6.28 14.55
N ALA A 325 7.78 -7.54 14.44
CA ALA A 325 8.47 -8.53 13.61
C ALA A 325 8.47 -8.09 12.13
N TRP A 326 7.39 -7.48 11.66
CA TRP A 326 7.20 -7.03 10.28
C TRP A 326 7.88 -5.70 9.96
N ASN A 327 8.08 -4.84 10.95
CA ASN A 327 8.85 -3.59 10.83
C ASN A 327 10.36 -3.84 10.85
N MET A 328 10.77 -5.02 11.33
CA MET A 328 12.16 -5.45 11.35
C MET A 328 12.60 -6.05 10.02
N TRP A 329 11.85 -5.98 8.91
CA TRP A 329 12.36 -6.42 7.61
C TRP A 329 13.60 -5.60 7.21
N PRO A 330 14.76 -6.25 6.94
CA PRO A 330 14.97 -7.69 6.66
C PRO A 330 15.55 -8.55 7.82
N TYR A 331 15.57 -8.06 9.05
CA TYR A 331 16.19 -8.64 10.27
C TYR A 331 15.44 -9.78 11.00
N LEU A 332 14.37 -10.37 10.48
CA LEU A 332 13.82 -11.59 11.11
C LEU A 332 14.62 -12.85 10.71
N GLY A 333 15.75 -13.05 11.39
CA GLY A 333 16.11 -14.32 12.03
C GLY A 333 16.02 -15.62 11.23
N GLY A 334 16.43 -15.64 9.96
CA GLY A 334 16.55 -16.87 9.18
C GLY A 334 17.73 -16.93 8.21
N PHE A 335 18.40 -15.81 7.95
CA PHE A 335 19.53 -15.76 7.02
C PHE A 335 20.63 -14.88 7.63
N ASN A 336 21.85 -15.42 7.69
CA ASN A 336 23.03 -14.66 8.10
C ASN A 336 23.11 -13.35 7.28
N PRO A 337 23.45 -12.23 7.92
CA PRO A 337 23.45 -10.92 7.25
C PRO A 337 24.43 -10.93 6.07
N PRO A 338 24.04 -10.42 4.88
CA PRO A 338 25.02 -9.81 4.00
C PRO A 338 25.60 -8.57 4.70
N PRO A 339 26.86 -8.20 4.43
CA PRO A 339 27.52 -7.10 5.11
C PRO A 339 26.77 -5.77 4.94
N ASN A 340 27.01 -4.89 5.90
CA ASN A 340 26.42 -3.57 6.14
C ASN A 340 26.01 -2.81 4.85
N PRO A 341 24.79 -2.22 4.75
CA PRO A 341 24.35 -1.47 3.56
C PRO A 341 25.22 -0.25 3.21
N LEU A 342 26.05 0.22 4.16
CA LEU A 342 27.04 1.26 3.91
C LEU A 342 28.29 0.77 3.16
N GLU A 343 28.50 -0.54 3.04
CA GLU A 343 29.55 -1.16 2.22
C GLU A 343 29.08 -1.46 0.78
N LEU A 344 27.79 -1.27 0.46
CA LEU A 344 27.26 -1.49 -0.89
C LEU A 344 27.49 -0.32 -1.85
N TYR A 345 28.05 0.80 -1.37
CA TYR A 345 28.34 2.00 -2.18
C TYR A 345 29.75 2.04 -2.78
N ASP A 346 30.61 1.03 -2.54
CA ASP A 346 31.97 0.97 -3.09
C ASP A 346 32.09 0.26 -4.45
N TRP A 347 31.04 0.29 -5.29
CA TRP A 347 31.11 -0.25 -6.66
C TRP A 347 31.80 0.68 -7.68
N ILE A 348 32.64 1.62 -7.24
CA ILE A 348 33.43 2.51 -8.13
C ILE A 348 34.95 2.30 -8.01
N GLU A 349 35.46 1.52 -7.05
CA GLU A 349 36.91 1.25 -6.96
C GLU A 349 37.21 -0.24 -7.06
N GLY A 350 37.34 -0.76 -8.28
CA GLY A 350 37.70 -2.17 -8.45
C GLY A 350 37.68 -2.75 -9.85
N LEU A 351 38.02 -1.98 -10.89
CA LEU A 351 38.39 -2.52 -12.21
C LEU A 351 39.50 -1.68 -12.84
N ASN A 352 40.60 -1.50 -12.10
CA ASN A 352 41.92 -1.32 -12.70
C ASN A 352 42.56 -2.71 -12.81
N THR A 353 42.24 -3.41 -13.88
CA THR A 353 43.13 -4.45 -14.42
C THR A 353 43.31 -4.15 -15.89
N ASP A 354 44.54 -3.77 -16.20
CA ASP A 354 45.14 -3.57 -17.51
C ASP A 354 44.36 -4.18 -18.67
N VAL A 355 43.75 -3.32 -19.49
CA VAL A 355 43.55 -3.60 -20.90
C VAL A 355 44.11 -2.41 -21.69
N ASP A 356 45.14 -2.73 -22.46
CA ASP A 356 45.96 -1.89 -23.31
C ASP A 356 45.13 -0.90 -24.16
N PRO A 357 45.40 0.42 -24.13
CA PRO A 357 44.69 1.40 -24.94
C PRO A 357 45.24 1.39 -26.37
N GLY A 358 44.85 0.41 -27.17
CA GLY A 358 45.42 0.28 -28.50
C GLY A 358 44.77 -0.69 -29.46
N SER A 359 43.51 -0.46 -29.87
CA SER A 359 43.07 -0.68 -31.27
C SER A 359 41.57 -0.40 -31.46
N VAL A 360 41.26 0.69 -32.17
CA VAL A 360 40.48 0.78 -33.45
C VAL A 360 39.33 -0.24 -33.62
N SER A 361 38.09 0.05 -34.01
CA SER A 361 37.52 1.02 -34.97
C SER A 361 36.00 1.08 -34.84
N PHE A 362 35.41 2.19 -35.29
CA PHE A 362 34.00 2.31 -35.70
C PHE A 362 33.57 1.19 -36.67
N LEU A 363 32.37 0.67 -36.47
CA LEU A 363 31.31 0.54 -37.49
C LEU A 363 29.94 0.40 -36.82
#